data_AF-A0A374E7Y6-F1
#
_entry.id   AF-A0A374E7Y6-F1
#
_cell.length_a   1.000
_cell.length_b   1.000
_cell.length_c   1.000
_cell.angle_alpha   90.00
_cell.angle_beta   90.00
_cell.angle_gamma   90.00
#
_symmetry.space_group_name_H-M   'P 1'
#
loop_
_entity.id
_entity.type
_entity.pdbx_description
1 polymer ?
#
loop_
_entity_poly.entity_id
_entity_poly.type
_entity_poly.pdbx_seq_one_letter_code
_entity_poly.pdbx_strand_id
1 'polypeptide(L)'
;MSRRGENIFKRKDGRWEGRYISSYTANGKAKYLSVYSRTYAECSQKLQLAKVDLLPKNAPITVGELFAVWLANRKSCIKPSSYVNYLTMYQTYISDRLGDIRSIN
;
A
#
# COMPACT_ATOMS: atom_id res chain seq x y z
N MET A 1 -17.40 1.23 -28.91
CA MET A 1 -17.38 0.44 -27.66
C MET A 1 -17.72 1.35 -26.48
N SER A 2 -18.57 0.88 -25.57
CA SER A 2 -19.23 1.68 -24.52
C SER A 2 -18.24 2.54 -23.71
N ARG A 3 -18.59 3.83 -23.58
CA ARG A 3 -17.86 4.80 -22.75
C ARG A 3 -18.00 4.32 -21.30
N ARG A 4 -17.03 3.56 -20.80
CA ARG A 4 -16.99 3.12 -19.41
C ARG A 4 -16.93 4.39 -18.57
N GLY A 5 -18.05 4.77 -17.95
CA GLY A 5 -18.15 5.93 -17.04
C GLY A 5 -17.35 5.77 -15.76
N GLU A 6 -16.56 4.70 -15.63
CA GLU A 6 -15.60 4.51 -14.56
C GLU A 6 -14.32 5.28 -14.90
N ASN A 7 -13.84 6.08 -13.95
CA ASN A 7 -12.61 6.87 -14.08
C ASN A 7 -11.38 5.94 -13.94
N ILE A 8 -11.23 5.00 -14.88
CA ILE A 8 -10.19 3.96 -14.90
C ILE A 8 -9.44 4.03 -16.23
N PHE A 9 -8.11 4.10 -16.18
CA PHE A 9 -7.26 4.16 -17.36
C PHE A 9 -5.97 3.37 -17.18
N LYS A 10 -5.35 2.97 -18.30
CA LYS A 10 -4.08 2.26 -18.33
C LYS A 10 -2.92 3.27 -18.37
N ARG A 11 -1.95 3.12 -17.47
CA ARG A 11 -0.74 3.96 -17.38
C ARG A 11 0.36 3.47 -18.32
N LYS A 12 1.35 4.34 -18.57
CA LYS A 12 2.55 4.02 -19.35
C LYS A 12 3.39 2.89 -18.75
N ASP A 13 3.36 2.72 -17.44
CA ASP A 13 4.06 1.64 -16.71
C ASP A 13 3.31 0.29 -16.73
N GLY A 14 2.19 0.19 -17.47
CA GLY A 14 1.40 -1.02 -17.62
C GLY A 14 0.36 -1.26 -16.51
N ARG A 15 0.34 -0.46 -15.44
CA ARG A 15 -0.69 -0.55 -14.38
C ARG A 15 -1.97 0.14 -14.79
N TRP A 16 -3.10 -0.32 -14.26
CA TRP A 16 -4.37 0.39 -14.31
C TRP A 16 -4.49 1.32 -13.10
N GLU A 17 -5.00 2.54 -13.33
CA GLU A 17 -5.28 3.55 -12.31
C GLU A 17 -6.78 3.85 -12.33
N GLY A 18 -7.44 3.73 -11.17
CA GLY A 18 -8.82 4.13 -10.95
C GLY A 18 -8.88 5.33 -10.00
N ARG A 19 -9.51 6.43 -10.40
CA ARG A 19 -9.64 7.64 -9.56
C ARG A 19 -11.03 7.76 -8.94
N TYR A 20 -11.07 8.08 -7.64
CA TYR A 20 -12.31 8.34 -6.90
C TYR A 20 -12.19 9.63 -6.09
N ILE A 21 -13.35 10.20 -5.74
CA ILE A 21 -13.42 11.35 -4.84
C ILE A 21 -13.32 10.81 -3.42
N SER A 22 -12.28 11.21 -2.69
CA SER A 22 -12.05 10.82 -1.29
C SER A 22 -12.75 11.75 -0.31
N SER A 23 -12.83 13.03 -0.64
CA SER A 23 -13.40 14.08 0.20
C SER A 23 -13.59 15.35 -0.63
N TYR A 24 -14.21 16.35 -0.02
CA TYR A 24 -14.29 17.71 -0.57
C TYR A 24 -13.54 18.66 0.36
N THR A 25 -12.86 19.65 -0.21
CA THR A 25 -12.31 20.79 0.55
C THR A 25 -13.43 21.65 1.12
N ALA A 26 -13.12 22.52 2.08
CA ALA A 26 -14.06 23.50 2.63
C ALA A 26 -14.71 24.38 1.54
N ASN A 27 -14.02 24.61 0.42
CA ASN A 27 -14.50 25.37 -0.73
C ASN A 27 -15.29 24.51 -1.74
N GLY A 28 -15.67 23.28 -1.40
CA GLY A 28 -16.44 22.37 -2.27
C GLY A 28 -15.67 21.72 -3.40
N LYS A 29 -14.34 21.91 -3.50
CA LYS A 29 -13.52 21.24 -4.54
C LYS A 29 -13.24 19.79 -4.17
N ALA A 30 -13.51 18.86 -5.08
CA ALA A 30 -13.26 17.43 -4.92
C ALA A 30 -11.76 17.11 -4.78
N LYS A 31 -11.41 16.29 -3.78
CA LYS A 31 -10.07 15.69 -3.61
C LYS A 31 -10.07 14.28 -4.17
N TYR A 32 -9.32 14.07 -5.24
CA TYR A 32 -9.21 12.77 -5.88
C TYR A 32 -8.07 11.94 -5.29
N LEU A 33 -8.31 10.65 -5.08
CA LEU A 33 -7.30 9.64 -4.80
C LEU A 33 -7.34 8.55 -5.88
N SER A 34 -6.27 7.77 -5.97
CA SER A 34 -6.09 6.73 -6.99
C SER A 34 -5.92 5.35 -6.35
N VAL A 35 -6.53 4.33 -6.95
CA VAL A 35 -6.22 2.91 -6.72
C VAL A 35 -5.46 2.36 -7.92
N TYR A 36 -4.60 1.36 -7.69
CA TYR A 36 -3.76 0.77 -8.74
C TYR A 36 -3.87 -0.74 -8.77
N SER A 37 -3.84 -1.33 -9.97
CA SER A 37 -3.69 -2.77 -10.14
C SER A 37 -3.05 -3.17 -11.48
N ARG A 38 -2.68 -4.44 -11.62
CA ARG A 38 -2.13 -4.98 -12.88
C ARG A 38 -3.22 -5.27 -13.91
N THR A 39 -4.43 -5.61 -13.46
CA THR A 39 -5.56 -5.90 -14.35
C THR A 39 -6.67 -4.85 -14.21
N TYR A 40 -7.47 -4.69 -15.27
CA TYR A 40 -8.64 -3.79 -15.25
C TYR A 40 -9.64 -4.22 -14.17
N ALA A 41 -9.92 -5.53 -14.09
CA ALA A 41 -10.92 -6.10 -13.19
C ALA A 41 -10.57 -5.82 -11.72
N GLU A 42 -9.32 -6.09 -11.31
CA GLU A 42 -8.86 -5.78 -9.96
C GLU A 42 -8.91 -4.28 -9.66
N CYS A 43 -8.58 -3.43 -10.65
CA CYS A 43 -8.63 -1.98 -10.49
C CYS A 43 -10.07 -1.49 -10.30
N SER A 44 -11.02 -2.00 -11.09
CA SER A 44 -12.45 -1.70 -10.95
C SER A 44 -12.97 -2.14 -9.58
N GLN A 45 -12.65 -3.37 -9.13
CA GLN A 45 -13.03 -3.85 -7.80
C GLN A 45 -12.47 -2.98 -6.67
N LYS A 46 -11.16 -2.66 -6.71
CA LYS A 46 -10.54 -1.74 -5.74
C LYS A 46 -11.19 -0.37 -5.75
N LEU A 47 -11.55 0.14 -6.94
CA LEU A 47 -12.19 1.44 -7.08
C LEU A 47 -13.58 1.47 -6.44
N GLN A 48 -14.36 0.39 -6.61
CA GLN A 48 -15.67 0.28 -5.98
C GLN A 48 -15.55 0.22 -4.45
N LEU A 49 -14.62 -0.57 -3.91
CA LEU A 49 -14.34 -0.61 -2.46
C LEU A 49 -13.88 0.75 -1.92
N ALA A 50 -13.06 1.48 -2.67
CA ALA A 50 -12.54 2.79 -2.28
C ALA A 50 -13.63 3.85 -2.14
N LYS A 51 -14.62 3.85 -3.05
CA LYS A 51 -15.75 4.80 -3.03
C LYS A 51 -16.62 4.66 -1.79
N VAL A 52 -16.66 3.48 -1.19
CA VAL A 52 -17.46 3.17 0.02
C VAL A 52 -16.59 3.06 1.28
N ASP A 53 -15.33 3.50 1.21
CA ASP A 53 -14.37 3.47 2.33
C ASP A 53 -14.16 2.07 2.94
N LEU A 54 -14.32 1.03 2.12
CA LEU A 54 -14.10 -0.38 2.47
C LEU A 54 -12.74 -0.91 2.00
N LEU A 55 -11.86 -0.03 1.53
CA LEU A 55 -10.46 -0.44 1.36
C LEU A 55 -9.87 -0.81 2.72
N PRO A 56 -9.01 -1.84 2.79
CA PRO A 56 -8.27 -2.12 4.00
C PRO A 56 -7.49 -0.87 4.39
N LYS A 57 -7.90 -0.23 5.48
CA LYS A 57 -7.10 0.80 6.11
C LYS A 57 -5.98 0.07 6.82
N ASN A 58 -4.76 0.23 6.34
CA ASN A 58 -3.63 -0.29 7.08
C ASN A 58 -3.63 0.43 8.44
N ALA A 59 -3.74 -0.34 9.52
CA ALA A 59 -3.46 0.23 10.83
C ALA A 59 -2.01 0.76 10.79
N PRO A 60 -1.73 1.92 11.38
CA PRO A 60 -0.37 2.43 11.42
C PRO A 60 0.48 1.47 12.25
N ILE A 61 1.31 0.70 11.55
CA ILE A 61 2.27 -0.21 12.16
C ILE A 61 3.60 0.50 12.34
N THR A 62 4.34 0.07 13.34
CA THR A 62 5.70 0.52 13.59
C THR A 62 6.66 -0.07 12.56
N VAL A 63 7.82 0.57 12.35
CA VAL A 63 8.89 0.00 11.50
C VAL A 63 9.33 -1.37 12.03
N GLY A 64 9.33 -1.59 13.35
CA GLY A 64 9.64 -2.89 13.94
C GLY A 64 8.62 -3.97 13.62
N GLU A 65 7.34 -3.67 13.71
CA GLU A 65 6.28 -4.60 13.29
C GLU A 65 6.38 -4.92 11.80
N LEU A 66 6.60 -3.90 10.95
CA LEU A 66 6.80 -4.09 9.52
C LEU A 66 8.01 -4.98 9.23
N PHE A 67 9.14 -4.74 9.91
CA PHE A 67 10.35 -5.55 9.77
C PHE A 67 10.10 -7.01 10.19
N ALA A 68 9.41 -7.24 11.30
CA ALA A 68 9.09 -8.59 11.78
C ALA A 68 8.22 -9.35 10.78
N VAL A 69 7.16 -8.72 10.25
CA VAL A 69 6.28 -9.32 9.23
C VAL A 69 7.06 -9.63 7.96
N TRP A 70 7.90 -8.71 7.50
CA TRP A 70 8.73 -8.91 6.31
C TRP A 70 9.73 -10.06 6.50
N LEU A 71 10.45 -10.08 7.62
CA LEU A 71 11.46 -11.10 7.90
C LEU A 71 10.83 -12.49 8.02
N ALA A 72 9.66 -12.60 8.66
CA ALA A 72 8.89 -13.84 8.75
C ALA A 72 8.45 -14.34 7.36
N ASN A 73 7.93 -13.45 6.50
CA ASN A 73 7.54 -13.80 5.12
C ASN A 73 8.73 -14.28 4.27
N ARG A 74 9.94 -13.76 4.55
CA ARG A 74 11.15 -14.11 3.80
C ARG A 74 11.80 -15.40 4.29
N LYS A 75 11.48 -15.89 5.49
CA LYS A 75 12.17 -17.00 6.17
C LYS A 75 12.27 -18.27 5.32
N SER A 76 11.24 -18.62 4.55
CA SER A 76 11.22 -19.82 3.70
C SER A 76 12.06 -19.69 2.42
N CYS A 77 12.40 -18.46 2.02
CA CYS A 77 13.04 -18.17 0.73
C CYS A 77 14.50 -17.69 0.87
N ILE A 78 15.05 -17.63 2.10
CA ILE A 78 16.42 -17.16 2.35
C ILE A 78 17.21 -18.16 3.19
N LYS A 79 18.54 -18.12 3.05
CA LYS A 79 19.44 -18.95 3.85
C LYS A 79 19.39 -18.56 5.34
N PRO A 80 19.61 -19.49 6.27
CA PRO A 80 19.67 -19.19 7.70
C PRO A 80 20.67 -18.08 8.06
N SER A 81 21.84 -18.06 7.42
CA SER A 81 22.85 -17.01 7.63
C SER A 81 22.37 -15.63 7.20
N SER A 82 21.63 -15.53 6.08
CA SER A 82 21.03 -14.28 5.63
C SER A 82 19.93 -13.80 6.58
N TYR A 83 19.12 -14.73 7.10
CA TYR A 83 18.10 -14.42 8.10
C TYR A 83 18.72 -13.81 9.36
N VAL A 84 19.76 -14.44 9.91
CA VAL A 84 20.47 -13.95 11.09
C VAL A 84 21.11 -12.59 10.81
N ASN A 85 21.77 -12.44 9.66
CA ASN A 85 22.39 -11.16 9.30
C ASN A 85 21.36 -10.01 9.23
N TYR A 86 20.19 -10.23 8.61
CA TYR A 86 19.13 -9.21 8.57
C TYR A 86 18.63 -8.85 9.96
N LEU A 87 18.43 -9.85 10.83
CA LEU A 87 18.03 -9.62 12.21
C LEU A 87 19.08 -8.80 12.97
N THR A 88 20.36 -9.17 12.89
CA THR A 88 21.47 -8.46 13.53
C THR A 88 21.58 -7.02 13.02
N MET A 89 21.55 -6.81 11.70
CA MET A 89 21.63 -5.46 11.13
C MET A 89 20.49 -4.57 11.60
N TYR A 90 19.27 -5.12 11.67
CA TYR A 90 18.13 -4.38 12.17
C TYR A 90 18.28 -4.04 13.66
N GLN A 91 18.61 -5.03 14.50
CA GLN A 91 18.76 -4.82 15.94
C GLN A 91 19.86 -3.82 16.25
N THR A 92 21.04 -3.94 15.63
CA THR A 92 22.21 -3.10 15.93
C THR A 92 22.07 -1.66 15.41
N TYR A 93 21.47 -1.45 14.23
CA TYR A 93 21.57 -0.16 13.54
C TYR A 93 20.23 0.57 13.32
N ILE A 94 19.11 -0.15 13.37
CA ILE A 94 17.81 0.39 12.95
C ILE A 94 16.83 0.47 14.12
N SER A 95 16.77 -0.56 14.95
CA SER A 95 15.72 -0.75 15.96
C SER A 95 15.60 0.43 16.93
N ASP A 96 16.70 0.86 17.53
CA ASP A 96 16.72 1.96 18.51
C ASP A 96 16.23 3.30 17.94
N ARG A 97 16.48 3.57 16.66
CA ARG A 97 16.18 4.89 16.04
C ARG A 97 14.84 4.93 15.34
N LEU A 98 14.46 3.83 14.70
CA LEU A 98 13.32 3.79 13.79
C LEU A 98 12.26 2.79 14.24
N GLY A 99 12.58 1.86 15.14
CA GLY A 99 11.73 0.74 15.52
C GLY A 99 10.32 1.14 15.91
N ASP A 100 10.19 2.17 16.75
CA ASP A 100 8.91 2.66 17.29
C ASP A 100 8.19 3.68 16.39
N ILE A 101 8.80 4.11 15.28
CA ILE A 101 8.18 5.07 14.36
C ILE A 101 7.02 4.40 13.64
N ARG A 102 5.83 5.00 13.72
CA ARG A 102 4.62 4.53 13.05
C ARG A 102 4.52 5.04 11.61
N SER A 103 4.01 4.20 10.71
CA SER A 103 3.63 4.64 9.37
C SER A 103 2.52 5.69 9.44
N ILE A 104 2.65 6.77 8.66
CA ILE A 104 1.60 7.79 8.55
C ILE A 104 0.50 7.25 7.63
N ASN A 105 -0.76 7.44 8.02
CA ASN A 105 -1.94 7.14 7.21
C ASN A 105 -2.26 8.23 6.20
#